data_AF-A0A2N3U960-F1
#
_entry.id   AF-A0A2N3U960-F1
#
_cell.length_a   1.000
_cell.length_b   1.000
_cell.length_c   1.000
_cell.angle_alpha   90.00
_cell.angle_beta   90.00
_cell.angle_gamma   90.00
#
_symmetry.space_group_name_H-M   'P 1'
#
loop_
_entity.id
_entity.type
_entity.pdbx_description
1 polymer ?
#
loop_
_entity_poly.entity_id
_entity_poly.type
_entity_poly.pdbx_seq_one_letter_code
_entity_poly.pdbx_strand_id
1 'polypeptide(L)'
;MTTDKKKFIIKTPDGRTADLTNATTLRSNNLYPFGRHNYSIYESPEGVFVRGYNNGEREIMLTGFEIIDEATARNYKHTYTREDE
;
A
#
# COMPACT_ATOMS: atom_id res chain seq x y z
N MET A 1 -7.00 -16.00 -23.89
CA MET A 1 -5.63 -15.56 -23.54
C MET A 1 -5.71 -14.82 -22.23
N THR A 2 -5.52 -15.49 -21.10
CA THR A 2 -5.35 -14.83 -19.80
C THR A 2 -3.96 -14.22 -19.80
N THR A 3 -3.89 -12.89 -19.86
CA THR A 3 -2.64 -12.14 -19.73
C THR A 3 -1.99 -12.56 -18.42
N ASP A 4 -0.76 -13.09 -18.48
CA ASP A 4 0.07 -13.36 -17.30
C ASP A 4 0.36 -12.04 -16.59
N LYS A 5 -0.57 -11.58 -15.75
CA LYS A 5 -0.31 -10.47 -14.83
C LYS A 5 0.80 -10.96 -13.90
N LYS A 6 1.93 -10.24 -13.89
CA LYS A 6 2.99 -10.48 -12.92
C LYS A 6 2.38 -10.41 -11.52
N LYS A 7 2.59 -11.45 -10.71
CA LYS A 7 2.08 -11.46 -9.35
C LYS A 7 2.68 -10.31 -8.56
N PHE A 8 1.84 -9.56 -7.87
CA PHE A 8 2.27 -8.52 -6.94
C PHE A 8 2.23 -9.07 -5.52
N ILE A 9 3.27 -9.81 -5.14
CA ILE A 9 3.39 -10.39 -3.80
C ILE A 9 4.25 -9.46 -2.96
N ILE A 10 3.70 -9.01 -1.83
CA ILE A 10 4.44 -8.22 -0.84
C ILE A 10 4.95 -9.14 0.27
N LYS A 11 6.03 -8.71 0.92
CA LYS A 11 6.52 -9.30 2.16
C LYS A 11 6.62 -8.20 3.21
N THR A 12 5.96 -8.39 4.34
CA THR A 12 6.01 -7.47 5.47
C THR A 12 7.30 -7.67 6.28
N PRO A 13 7.73 -6.68 7.09
CA PRO A 13 8.92 -6.81 7.93
C PRO A 13 8.89 -8.00 8.90
N ASP A 14 7.71 -8.41 9.36
CA ASP A 14 7.51 -9.58 10.24
C ASP A 14 7.49 -10.93 9.49
N GLY A 15 7.76 -10.91 8.18
CA GLY A 15 7.93 -12.10 7.36
C GLY A 15 6.66 -12.66 6.72
N ARG A 16 5.48 -12.07 7.00
CA ARG A 16 4.22 -12.45 6.34
C ARG A 16 4.21 -11.99 4.88
N THR A 17 3.39 -12.65 4.06
CA THR A 17 3.20 -12.30 2.65
C THR A 17 1.73 -12.12 2.34
N ALA A 18 1.42 -11.27 1.37
CA ALA A 18 0.09 -11.09 0.82
C ALA A 18 0.15 -10.93 -0.70
N ASP A 19 -0.79 -11.54 -1.42
CA ASP A 19 -0.94 -11.37 -2.86
C ASP A 19 -1.87 -10.20 -3.16
N LEU A 20 -1.32 -9.14 -3.75
CA LEU A 20 -2.03 -7.92 -4.13
C LEU A 20 -2.32 -7.83 -5.63
N THR A 21 -2.11 -8.90 -6.41
CA THR A 21 -2.22 -8.91 -7.89
C THR A 21 -3.59 -8.42 -8.38
N ASN A 22 -4.65 -8.72 -7.63
CA ASN A 22 -6.01 -8.25 -7.91
C ASN A 22 -6.63 -7.58 -6.68
N ALA A 23 -5.82 -6.93 -5.84
CA ALA A 23 -6.32 -6.24 -4.67
C ALA A 23 -7.18 -5.02 -5.05
N THR A 24 -8.20 -4.76 -4.24
CA THR A 24 -8.97 -3.53 -4.29
C THR A 24 -8.19 -2.44 -3.56
N THR A 25 -7.96 -1.30 -4.21
CA THR A 25 -7.41 -0.12 -3.52
C THR A 25 -8.55 0.61 -2.82
N LEU A 26 -8.54 0.62 -1.49
CA LEU A 26 -9.56 1.29 -0.67
C LEU A 26 -9.31 2.80 -0.56
N ARG A 27 -8.03 3.19 -0.46
CA ARG A 27 -7.58 4.58 -0.33
C ARG A 27 -6.13 4.68 -0.75
N SER A 28 -5.72 5.80 -1.34
CA SER A 28 -4.32 6.03 -1.73
C SER A 28 -4.02 7.50 -1.93
N ASN A 29 -2.75 7.88 -1.90
CA ASN A 29 -2.28 9.19 -2.36
C ASN A 29 -1.39 9.06 -3.61
N ASN A 30 -1.96 8.58 -4.72
CA ASN A 30 -1.19 8.35 -5.94
C ASN A 30 -0.93 9.63 -6.77
N LEU A 31 -1.55 10.77 -6.39
CA LEU A 31 -1.31 12.05 -7.06
C LEU A 31 0.13 12.53 -6.83
N TYR A 32 0.69 12.21 -5.67
CA TYR A 32 2.07 12.51 -5.30
C TYR A 32 2.75 11.23 -4.83
N PRO A 33 3.35 10.47 -5.76
CA PRO A 33 3.75 9.10 -5.50
C PRO A 33 5.08 8.99 -4.71
N PHE A 34 5.74 10.10 -4.37
CA PHE A 34 7.07 10.08 -3.76
C PHE A 34 7.12 10.93 -2.49
N GLY A 35 7.79 10.43 -1.45
CA GLY A 35 7.89 11.07 -0.13
C GLY A 35 6.87 10.54 0.88
N ARG A 36 7.04 10.95 2.15
CA ARG A 36 6.32 10.37 3.31
C ARG A 36 4.80 10.48 3.26
N HIS A 37 4.28 11.39 2.45
CA HIS A 37 2.84 11.59 2.25
C HIS A 37 2.21 10.53 1.33
N ASN A 38 3.01 9.72 0.63
CA ASN A 38 2.48 8.65 -0.21
C ASN A 38 2.15 7.40 0.62
N TYR A 39 0.97 6.85 0.34
CA TYR A 39 0.45 5.62 0.93
C TYR A 39 -0.58 4.99 0.02
N SER A 40 -0.86 3.71 0.26
CA SER A 40 -2.01 3.00 -0.32
C SER A 40 -2.53 1.96 0.66
N ILE A 41 -3.85 1.81 0.70
CA ILE A 41 -4.57 0.82 1.49
C ILE A 41 -5.23 -0.15 0.52
N TYR A 42 -4.86 -1.42 0.65
CA TYR A 42 -5.32 -2.51 -0.20
C TYR A 42 -6.17 -3.50 0.60
N GLU A 43 -7.16 -4.07 -0.06
CA GLU A 43 -7.87 -5.29 0.36
C GLU A 43 -7.54 -6.38 -0.66
N SER A 44 -6.84 -7.43 -0.24
CA SER A 44 -6.50 -8.55 -1.12
C SER A 44 -7.75 -9.38 -1.47
N PRO A 45 -7.71 -10.19 -2.53
CA PRO A 45 -8.79 -11.13 -2.84
C PRO A 45 -9.08 -12.15 -1.72
N GLU A 46 -8.11 -12.38 -0.83
CA GLU A 46 -8.23 -13.26 0.33
C GLU A 46 -8.78 -12.54 1.58
N GLY A 47 -9.14 -11.25 1.46
CA GLY A 47 -9.65 -10.45 2.58
C GLY A 47 -8.55 -9.94 3.53
N VAL A 48 -7.28 -9.93 3.09
CA VAL A 48 -6.16 -9.38 3.88
C VAL A 48 -6.03 -7.88 3.59
N PHE A 49 -6.00 -7.08 4.65
CA PHE A 49 -5.83 -5.64 4.52
C PHE A 49 -4.35 -5.26 4.67
N VAL A 50 -3.85 -4.49 3.70
CA VAL A 50 -2.43 -4.10 3.65
C VAL A 50 -2.30 -2.59 3.49
N ARG A 51 -1.45 -1.99 4.32
CA ARG A 51 -0.97 -0.63 4.17
C ARG A 51 0.38 -0.64 3.48
N GLY A 52 0.44 -0.08 2.28
CA GLY A 52 1.69 0.39 1.67
C GLY A 52 2.01 1.81 2.12
N TYR A 53 3.28 2.09 2.41
CA TYR A 53 3.73 3.41 2.85
C TYR A 53 5.10 3.74 2.26
N ASN A 54 5.42 5.03 2.24
CA ASN A 54 6.72 5.56 1.86
C ASN A 54 7.43 6.18 3.07
N ASN A 55 8.70 5.84 3.30
CA ASN A 55 9.52 6.35 4.41
C ASN A 55 10.16 7.73 4.16
N GLY A 56 9.88 8.35 3.01
CA GLY A 56 10.47 9.62 2.58
C GLY A 56 11.35 9.51 1.34
N GLU A 57 11.33 8.36 0.68
CA GLU A 57 12.09 8.11 -0.55
C GLU A 57 11.48 8.88 -1.71
N ARG A 58 12.36 9.53 -2.48
CA ARG A 58 11.99 10.39 -3.61
C ARG A 58 11.82 9.64 -4.93
N GLU A 59 12.24 8.38 -4.98
CA GLU A 59 12.31 7.59 -6.21
C GLU A 59 11.48 6.30 -6.15
N ILE A 60 11.12 5.86 -4.94
CA ILE A 60 10.37 4.62 -4.71
C ILE A 60 8.98 5.00 -4.23
N MET A 61 7.93 4.48 -4.87
CA MET A 61 6.57 4.88 -4.52
C MET A 61 6.15 4.45 -3.12
N LEU A 62 6.29 3.15 -2.83
CA LEU A 62 6.00 2.54 -1.54
C LEU A 62 7.24 1.75 -1.13
N THR A 63 7.80 2.09 0.02
CA THR A 63 9.06 1.54 0.53
C THR A 63 8.82 0.39 1.50
N GLY A 64 7.59 0.22 1.98
CA GLY A 64 7.24 -0.82 2.93
C GLY A 64 5.76 -1.16 2.89
N PHE A 65 5.46 -2.31 3.47
CA PHE A 65 4.11 -2.86 3.58
C PHE A 65 3.88 -3.42 4.97
N GLU A 66 2.67 -3.23 5.48
CA GLU A 66 2.22 -3.78 6.75
C GLU A 66 0.82 -4.37 6.57
N ILE A 67 0.59 -5.55 7.15
CA ILE A 67 -0.76 -6.08 7.28
C ILE A 67 -1.42 -5.41 8.49
N ILE A 68 -2.61 -4.87 8.28
CA ILE A 68 -3.42 -4.16 9.27
C ILE A 68 -4.78 -4.84 9.41
N ASP A 69 -5.52 -4.56 10.48
CA ASP A 69 -6.90 -5.01 10.59
C ASP A 69 -7.86 -4.19 9.69
N GLU A 70 -9.05 -4.76 9.45
CA GLU A 70 -10.09 -4.14 8.61
C GLU A 70 -10.53 -2.78 9.14
N ALA A 71 -10.73 -2.65 10.46
CA ALA A 71 -11.21 -1.43 11.07
C ALA A 71 -10.22 -0.27 10.84
N THR A 72 -8.94 -0.54 11.00
CA THR A 72 -7.83 0.38 10.72
C THR A 72 -7.77 0.73 9.24
N ALA A 73 -7.93 -0.25 8.35
CA ALA A 73 -7.88 -0.03 6.91
C ALA A 73 -9.02 0.89 6.42
N ARG A 74 -10.25 0.61 6.84
CA ARG A 74 -11.44 1.39 6.43
C ARG A 74 -11.46 2.79 7.04
N ASN A 75 -10.87 2.98 8.21
CA ASN A 75 -10.80 4.27 8.91
C ASN A 75 -9.44 4.96 8.81
N TYR A 76 -8.56 4.51 7.91
CA TYR A 76 -7.19 4.98 7.86
C TYR A 76 -7.10 6.50 7.63
N LYS A 77 -6.36 7.17 8.53
CA LYS A 77 -5.99 8.58 8.42
C LYS A 77 -4.48 8.66 8.29
N HIS A 78 -4.02 9.17 7.16
CA HIS A 78 -2.59 9.37 6.95
C HIS A 78 -2.11 10.62 7.68
N THR A 79 -1.01 10.50 8.41
CA THR A 79 -0.50 11.58 9.26
C THR A 79 0.33 12.61 8.48
N TYR A 80 0.96 12.20 7.37
CA TYR A 80 1.80 13.08 6.57
C TYR A 80 0.99 13.75 5.48
N THR A 81 1.06 15.07 5.44
CA THR A 81 0.61 15.87 4.31
C THR A 81 1.80 16.19 3.42
N ARG A 82 1.54 16.51 2.15
CA ARG A 82 2.58 17.09 1.31
C ARG A 82 2.94 18.46 1.89
N GLU A 83 4.22 18.66 2.18
CA GLU A 83 4.78 19.99 2.41
C GLU A 83 5.14 20.49 1.01
N ASP A 84 4.32 21.39 0.47
CA ASP A 84 4.68 22.14 -0.72
C ASP A 84 5.76 23.15 -0.28
N GLU A 85 6.99 23.02 -0.81
CA GLU A 85 7.97 24.10 -0.80
C GLU A 85 7.56 25.20 -1.80
#